data_AF-A0A0R2KZU9-F1
#
_entry.id   AF-A0A0R2KZU9-F1
#
_cell.length_a   1.000
_cell.length_b   1.000
_cell.length_c   1.000
_cell.angle_alpha   90.00
_cell.angle_beta   90.00
_cell.angle_gamma   90.00
#
_symmetry.space_group_name_H-M   'P 1'
#
loop_
_entity.id
_entity.type
_entity.pdbx_description
1 polymer ?
#
loop_
_entity_poly.entity_id
_entity_poly.type
_entity_poly.pdbx_seq_one_letter_code
_entity_poly.pdbx_strand_id
1 'polypeptide(L)' 'MLTQSVKDKSVSEALEMTKIFSDLAIGKEHTSDEIEKLGDAAVLTQVMQFPVRIKCATISWWALEQALLKKG' A
#
# COMPACT_ATOMS: atom_id res chain seq x y z
N MET A 1 -4.37 7.89 5.92
CA MET A 1 -3.00 7.35 6.20
C MET A 1 -3.03 5.82 6.33
N LEU A 2 -1.89 5.11 6.28
CA LEU A 2 -1.84 3.62 6.34
C LEU A 2 -2.72 3.06 7.46
N THR A 3 -2.55 3.53 8.70
CA THR A 3 -3.31 3.04 9.86
C THR A 3 -4.81 3.25 9.77
N GLN A 4 -5.29 4.27 9.03
CA GLN A 4 -6.71 4.51 8.78
C GLN A 4 -7.23 3.63 7.65
N SER A 5 -6.41 3.40 6.62
CA SER A 5 -6.75 2.57 5.47
C SER A 5 -6.88 1.08 5.82
N VAL A 6 -6.14 0.60 6.82
CA VAL A 6 -6.22 -0.80 7.31
C VAL A 6 -7.02 -0.99 8.60
N LYS A 7 -7.45 0.08 9.27
CA LYS A 7 -8.31 -0.05 10.46
C LYS A 7 -9.63 -0.72 10.05
N ASP A 8 -10.04 -1.75 10.79
CA ASP A 8 -11.30 -2.49 10.57
C ASP A 8 -11.39 -3.34 9.29
N LYS A 9 -10.29 -3.49 8.52
CA LYS A 9 -10.25 -4.37 7.35
C LYS A 9 -9.76 -5.78 7.68
N SER A 10 -10.19 -6.76 6.89
CA SER A 10 -9.72 -8.13 7.02
C SER A 10 -8.25 -8.27 6.62
N VAL A 11 -7.58 -9.31 7.12
CA VAL A 11 -6.17 -9.62 6.77
C VAL A 11 -6.00 -9.78 5.26
N SER A 12 -7.01 -10.35 4.58
CA SER A 12 -6.99 -10.53 3.12
C SER A 12 -7.02 -9.19 2.38
N GLU A 13 -7.91 -8.28 2.78
CA GLU A 13 -7.99 -6.94 2.17
C GLU A 13 -6.74 -6.12 2.44
N ALA A 14 -6.17 -6.21 3.65
CA ALA A 14 -4.92 -5.53 3.99
C ALA A 14 -3.73 -6.00 3.14
N LEU A 15 -3.68 -7.31 2.83
CA LEU A 15 -2.71 -7.91 1.93
C LEU A 15 -2.89 -7.45 0.47
N GLU A 16 -4.13 -7.41 -0.02
CA GLU A 16 -4.42 -6.89 -1.37
C GLU A 16 -4.01 -5.42 -1.51
N MET A 17 -4.34 -4.58 -0.53
CA MET A 17 -3.94 -3.17 -0.51
C MET A 17 -2.42 -3.01 -0.52
N THR A 18 -1.71 -3.85 0.23
CA THR A 18 -0.24 -3.82 0.27
C THR A 18 0.37 -4.23 -1.07
N LYS A 19 -0.22 -5.23 -1.74
CA LYS A 19 0.18 -5.64 -3.09
C LYS A 19 0.01 -4.54 -4.11
N ILE A 20 -1.15 -3.88 -4.13
CA ILE A 20 -1.43 -2.75 -5.04
C ILE A 20 -0.38 -1.65 -4.80
N PHE A 21 -0.07 -1.34 -3.53
CA PHE A 21 0.96 -0.36 -3.19
C PHE A 21 2.37 -0.74 -3.66
N SER A 22 2.75 -2.01 -3.50
CA SER A 22 4.06 -2.48 -3.95
C SER A 22 4.17 -2.48 -5.46
N ASP A 23 3.12 -2.88 -6.17
CA ASP A 23 3.08 -2.87 -7.63
C ASP A 23 3.19 -1.43 -8.19
N LEU A 24 2.44 -0.48 -7.60
CA LEU A 24 2.57 0.94 -7.93
C LEU A 24 4.00 1.45 -7.68
N ALA A 25 4.65 1.00 -6.61
CA ALA A 25 6.01 1.41 -6.26
C ALA A 25 7.08 0.87 -7.23
N ILE A 26 6.80 -0.25 -7.91
CA ILE A 26 7.66 -0.84 -8.94
C ILE A 26 7.34 -0.24 -10.32
N GLY A 27 6.34 0.64 -10.41
CA GLY A 27 5.93 1.30 -11.65
C GLY A 27 4.97 0.48 -12.52
N LYS A 28 4.27 -0.50 -11.94
CA LYS A 28 3.16 -1.16 -12.64
C LYS A 28 1.94 -0.25 -12.66
N GLU A 29 1.30 -0.17 -13.82
CA GLU A 29 0.05 0.56 -13.99
C GLU A 29 -1.09 -0.19 -13.29
N HIS A 30 -1.79 0.52 -12.41
CA HIS A 30 -2.97 0.06 -11.71
C HIS A 30 -4.15 0.96 -12.09
N THR A 31 -5.34 0.38 -12.10
CA THR A 31 -6.56 1.09 -12.49
C THR A 31 -6.95 2.12 -11.43
N SER A 32 -7.56 3.26 -11.82
CA SER A 32 -8.03 4.28 -10.86
C SER A 32 -8.94 3.69 -9.78
N ASP A 33 -9.77 2.69 -10.11
CA ASP A 33 -10.61 1.97 -9.14
C ASP A 33 -9.82 1.24 -8.04
N GLU A 34 -8.64 0.72 -8.36
CA GLU A 34 -7.77 0.03 -7.40
C GLU A 34 -7.01 1.02 -6.52
N ILE A 35 -6.69 2.19 -7.08
CA ILE A 35 -6.14 3.31 -6.32
C ILE A 35 -7.20 3.90 -5.39
N GLU A 36 -8.47 3.93 -5.80
CA GLU A 36 -9.57 4.42 -4.95
C GLU A 36 -9.83 3.49 -3.75
N LYS A 37 -9.65 2.17 -3.92
CA LYS A 37 -9.69 1.20 -2.81
C LYS A 37 -8.64 1.47 -1.71
N LEU A 38 -7.55 2.15 -2.06
CA LEU A 38 -6.51 2.56 -1.10
C LEU A 38 -6.94 3.74 -0.22
N GLY A 39 -8.03 4.42 -0.58
CA GLY A 39 -8.58 5.57 0.16
C GLY A 39 -7.52 6.66 0.31
N ASP A 40 -7.30 7.13 1.54
CA ASP A 40 -6.26 8.14 1.84
C ASP A 40 -4.85 7.76 1.36
N ALA A 41 -4.57 6.47 1.18
CA ALA A 41 -3.26 6.04 0.71
C ALA A 41 -3.08 6.30 -0.80
N ALA A 42 -4.16 6.56 -1.55
CA ALA A 42 -4.11 7.06 -2.92
C ALA A 42 -3.26 8.34 -3.04
N VAL A 43 -3.24 9.19 -2.01
CA VAL A 43 -2.43 10.42 -2.00
C VAL A 43 -0.93 10.12 -2.12
N LEU A 44 -0.48 8.97 -1.60
CA LEU A 44 0.92 8.56 -1.65
C LEU A 44 1.33 8.02 -3.04
N THR A 45 0.39 7.78 -3.95
CA THR A 45 0.71 7.36 -5.33
C THR A 45 1.47 8.45 -6.09
N GLN A 46 1.19 9.74 -5.80
CA GLN A 46 1.95 10.86 -6.36
C GLN A 46 3.42 10.85 -5.90
N VAL A 47 3.68 10.35 -4.68
CA VAL A 47 5.04 10.22 -4.13
C VAL A 47 5.84 9.15 -4.89
N MET A 48 5.17 8.25 -5.61
CA MET A 48 5.82 7.22 -6.42
C MET A 48 6.44 7.75 -7.71
N GLN A 49 6.09 8.96 -8.13
CA GLN A 49 6.82 9.66 -9.19
C GLN A 49 8.22 10.11 -8.77
N PHE A 50 8.55 10.06 -7.47
CA PHE A 50 9.85 10.47 -6.92
C PHE A 50 10.63 9.26 -6.38
N PRO A 51 11.62 8.73 -7.13
CA PRO A 51 12.35 7.50 -6.78
C PRO A 51 12.96 7.51 -5.37
N VAL A 52 13.43 8.68 -4.93
CA VAL A 52 14.01 8.88 -3.58
C VAL A 52 12.98 8.70 -2.46
N ARG A 53 11.69 8.91 -2.72
CA ARG A 53 10.62 8.90 -1.71
C ARG A 53 9.77 7.64 -1.72
N ILE A 54 9.91 6.79 -2.75
CA ILE A 54 9.24 5.49 -2.85
C ILE A 54 9.48 4.66 -1.60
N LYS A 55 10.75 4.46 -1.21
CA LYS A 55 11.10 3.63 -0.04
C LYS A 55 10.48 4.13 1.27
N CYS A 56 10.42 5.44 1.48
CA CYS A 56 9.83 6.01 2.69
C CYS A 56 8.32 5.77 2.77
N ALA A 57 7.64 5.73 1.62
CA ALA A 57 6.21 5.47 1.56
C ALA A 57 5.89 3.96 1.63
N THR A 58 6.74 3.10 1.06
CA THR A 58 6.48 1.64 0.98
C THR A 58 6.90 0.84 2.20
N ILE A 59 7.87 1.32 2.98
CA ILE A 59 8.41 0.56 4.12
C ILE A 59 7.36 0.16 5.15
N SER A 60 6.39 1.05 5.42
CA SER A 60 5.31 0.78 6.36
C SER A 60 4.32 -0.26 5.84
N TRP A 61 4.13 -0.34 4.52
CA TRP A 61 3.32 -1.37 3.87
C TRP A 61 4.03 -2.72 3.89
N TRP A 62 5.33 -2.77 3.56
CA TRP A 62 6.11 -4.01 3.68
C TRP A 62 6.18 -4.54 5.12
N ALA A 63 6.28 -3.64 6.11
CA ALA A 63 6.23 -4.03 7.51
C ALA A 63 4.85 -4.62 7.88
N LEU A 64 3.77 -4.06 7.37
CA LEU A 64 2.42 -4.57 7.56
C LEU A 64 2.24 -5.95 6.91
N GLU A 65 2.64 -6.13 5.66
CA GLU A 65 2.58 -7.43 4.97
C GLU A 65 3.38 -8.49 5.73
N GLN A 66 4.60 -8.17 6.15
CA GLN A 66 5.38 -9.07 6.97
C GLN A 66 4.71 -9.37 8.31
N ALA A 67 4.11 -8.38 8.98
CA ALA A 67 3.38 -8.60 10.22
C ALA A 67 2.15 -9.51 10.03
N LEU A 68 1.46 -9.39 8.89
CA LEU A 68 0.28 -10.21 8.55
C LEU A 68 0.66 -11.64 8.11
N LEU A 69 1.74 -11.80 7.34
CA LEU A 69 2.27 -13.09 6.89
C LEU A 69 2.99 -13.84 8.01
N LYS A 70 3.66 -13.13 8.92
CA LYS A 70 4.38 -13.69 10.08
C LYS A 70 3.44 -13.96 11.25
N LYS A 71 2.19 -14.32 10.98
CA LYS A 71 1.31 -14.93 11.97
C LYS A 71 1.98 -16.21 12.48
N GLY A 72 2.52 -16.14 13.69
CA GLY A 72 2.76 -17.30 14.56
C GLY A 72 1.45 -17.89 15.04
#